data_AF-A0A8C6TRK7-F1
#
_entry.id   AF-A0A8C6TRK7-F1
#
_cell.length_a   1.000
_cell.length_b   1.000
_cell.length_c   1.000
_cell.angle_alpha   90.00
_cell.angle_beta   90.00
_cell.angle_gamma   90.00
#
_symmetry.space_group_name_H-M   'P 1'
#
loop_
_entity.id
_entity.type
_entity.pdbx_description
1 polymer ?
#
loop_
_entity_poly.entity_id
_entity_poly.type
_entity_poly.pdbx_seq_one_letter_code
_entity_poly.pdbx_strand_id
1 'polypeptide(L)'
;GRQFFSCSLSISFLPLFCCVFMARVFVYGTLKKGQPNYYRMFDSSNGTTQFLGTAKTVERFPLVIAGTYNIPYLLNIPGQGHQVHGEIYQVDDQMLRFLDAFEGVPTHYQRTATKLEVKEWAGGETLETLAPGSITEAFLYNATTYEPEWATLPTHQSYDSYGDHGLKYVEREARDE
;
A
#
# COMPACT_ATOMS: atom_id res chain seq x y z
N GLY A 1 -26.82 -13.80 -66.16
CA GLY A 1 -26.22 -14.23 -64.88
C GLY A 1 -26.00 -13.00 -64.03
N ARG A 2 -26.57 -12.96 -62.82
CA ARG A 2 -26.30 -11.90 -61.83
C ARG A 2 -25.30 -12.46 -60.83
N GLN A 3 -24.15 -11.80 -60.71
CA GLN A 3 -23.06 -12.21 -59.85
C GLN A 3 -23.27 -11.56 -58.48
N PHE A 4 -23.52 -12.39 -57.46
CA PHE A 4 -23.62 -11.95 -56.07
C PHE A 4 -22.21 -11.66 -55.54
N PHE A 5 -21.94 -10.40 -55.19
CA PHE A 5 -20.78 -10.05 -54.37
C PHE A 5 -21.13 -10.39 -52.91
N SER A 6 -20.52 -11.46 -52.41
CA SER A 6 -20.52 -11.77 -50.97
C SER A 6 -19.54 -10.83 -50.28
N CYS A 7 -20.06 -9.89 -49.50
CA CYS A 7 -19.27 -9.01 -48.65
C CYS A 7 -19.02 -9.75 -47.32
N SER A 8 -17.81 -10.27 -47.11
CA SER A 8 -17.44 -10.86 -45.83
C SER A 8 -17.19 -9.74 -44.81
N LEU A 9 -18.12 -9.59 -43.86
CA LEU A 9 -17.91 -8.76 -42.69
C LEU A 9 -16.79 -9.39 -41.85
N SER A 10 -15.61 -8.81 -41.92
CA SER A 10 -14.49 -9.16 -41.06
C SER A 10 -14.77 -8.56 -39.68
N ILE A 11 -15.31 -9.36 -38.75
CA ILE A 11 -15.47 -8.94 -37.35
C ILE A 11 -14.07 -8.82 -36.77
N SER A 12 -13.57 -7.59 -36.69
CA SER A 12 -12.33 -7.27 -36.01
C SER A 12 -12.59 -7.44 -34.51
N PHE A 13 -12.05 -8.49 -33.91
CA PHE A 13 -11.92 -8.58 -32.45
C PHE A 13 -10.99 -7.46 -32.01
N LEU A 14 -11.54 -6.31 -31.62
CA LEU A 14 -10.78 -5.37 -30.80
C LEU A 14 -10.43 -6.11 -29.50
N PRO A 15 -9.17 -6.07 -29.05
CA PRO A 15 -8.84 -6.62 -27.75
C PRO A 15 -9.68 -5.86 -26.73
N LEU A 16 -10.39 -6.60 -25.87
CA LEU A 16 -10.95 -6.05 -24.65
C LEU A 16 -9.79 -5.30 -23.98
N PHE A 17 -9.81 -3.97 -24.05
CA PHE A 17 -9.02 -3.16 -23.14
C PHE A 17 -9.61 -3.48 -21.77
N CYS A 18 -9.03 -4.48 -21.11
CA CYS A 18 -9.21 -4.68 -19.69
C CYS A 18 -8.71 -3.38 -19.09
N CYS A 19 -9.63 -2.48 -18.78
CA CYS A 19 -9.30 -1.21 -18.15
C CYS A 19 -8.79 -1.59 -16.77
N VAL A 20 -7.48 -1.79 -16.65
CA VAL A 20 -6.87 -2.22 -15.40
C VAL A 20 -6.99 -1.04 -14.46
N PHE A 21 -7.80 -1.18 -13.41
CA PHE A 21 -7.88 -0.13 -12.40
C PHE A 21 -6.55 -0.10 -11.65
N MET A 22 -5.97 1.10 -11.62
CA MET A 22 -4.74 1.39 -10.92
C MET A 22 -5.06 2.19 -9.67
N ALA A 23 -4.55 1.75 -8.53
CA ALA A 23 -4.69 2.45 -7.27
C ALA A 23 -3.34 2.93 -6.74
N ARG A 24 -3.35 4.00 -5.96
CA ARG A 24 -2.20 4.40 -5.14
C ARG A 24 -2.35 3.79 -3.76
N VAL A 25 -1.30 3.13 -3.27
CA VAL A 25 -1.21 2.60 -1.92
C VAL A 25 0.00 3.23 -1.23
N PHE A 26 -0.19 3.62 0.02
CA PHE A 26 0.85 4.13 0.89
C PHE A 26 1.21 3.09 1.94
N VAL A 27 2.49 2.70 1.94
CA VAL A 27 3.04 1.72 2.87
C VAL A 27 3.96 2.40 3.86
N TYR A 28 3.75 2.14 5.15
CA TYR A 28 4.52 2.74 6.25
C TYR A 28 5.30 1.70 7.08
N GLY A 29 4.91 0.42 6.98
CA GLY A 29 5.39 -0.68 7.81
C GLY A 29 6.28 -1.67 7.07
N THR A 30 6.00 -2.96 7.24
CA THR A 30 6.88 -4.05 6.76
C THR A 30 6.98 -4.20 5.24
N LEU A 31 6.11 -3.54 4.48
CA LEU A 31 6.09 -3.57 3.02
C LEU A 31 7.01 -2.51 2.38
N LYS A 32 7.60 -1.60 3.16
CA LYS A 32 8.54 -0.59 2.64
C LYS A 32 9.85 -1.20 2.15
N LYS A 33 10.59 -0.47 1.30
CA LYS A 33 11.93 -0.87 0.89
C LYS A 33 12.84 -1.14 2.09
N GLY A 34 13.55 -2.27 2.04
CA GLY A 34 14.45 -2.71 3.13
C GLY A 34 13.74 -3.34 4.33
N GLN A 35 12.41 -3.51 4.29
CA GLN A 35 11.64 -4.14 5.35
C GLN A 35 11.27 -5.60 5.03
N PRO A 36 10.93 -6.43 6.04
CA PRO A 36 10.83 -7.88 5.87
C PRO A 36 9.86 -8.38 4.80
N ASN A 37 8.73 -7.69 4.58
CA ASN A 37 7.71 -8.11 3.62
C ASN A 37 7.83 -7.41 2.26
N TYR A 38 8.88 -6.61 2.03
CA TYR A 38 9.07 -5.86 0.79
C TYR A 38 9.00 -6.73 -0.47
N TYR A 39 9.56 -7.95 -0.42
CA TYR A 39 9.61 -8.86 -1.56
C TYR A 39 8.21 -9.21 -2.11
N ARG A 40 7.18 -9.20 -1.26
CA ARG A 40 5.79 -9.51 -1.66
C ARG A 40 5.20 -8.46 -2.60
N MET A 41 5.68 -7.22 -2.52
CA MET A 41 5.26 -6.13 -3.42
C MET A 41 5.67 -6.41 -4.87
N PHE A 42 6.76 -7.16 -5.10
CA PHE A 42 7.33 -7.37 -6.44
C PHE A 42 7.21 -8.81 -6.93
N ASP A 43 6.47 -9.66 -6.22
CA ASP A 43 6.12 -10.98 -6.70
C ASP A 43 5.06 -10.85 -7.79
N SER A 44 5.43 -11.20 -9.03
CA SER A 44 4.55 -11.11 -10.20
C SER A 44 3.26 -11.94 -10.10
N SER A 45 3.21 -12.93 -9.19
CA SER A 45 1.99 -13.70 -8.94
C SER A 45 0.94 -12.92 -8.13
N ASN A 46 1.36 -11.88 -7.41
CA ASN A 46 0.47 -11.03 -6.62
C ASN A 46 -0.12 -9.89 -7.44
N GLY A 47 0.42 -9.57 -8.61
CA GLY A 47 0.00 -8.44 -9.46
C GLY A 47 1.17 -7.52 -9.78
N THR A 48 0.87 -6.34 -10.32
CA THR A 48 1.87 -5.31 -10.64
C THR A 48 1.97 -4.24 -9.56
N THR A 49 3.19 -3.80 -9.30
CA THR A 49 3.50 -2.66 -8.43
C THR A 49 4.51 -1.74 -9.11
N GLN A 50 4.43 -0.46 -8.82
CA GLN A 50 5.41 0.53 -9.25
C GLN A 50 5.62 1.56 -8.15
N PHE A 51 6.87 1.78 -7.77
CA PHE A 51 7.23 2.84 -6.83
C PHE A 51 7.02 4.21 -7.47
N LEU A 52 6.24 5.07 -6.81
CA LEU A 52 5.97 6.44 -7.27
C LEU A 52 6.75 7.50 -6.49
N GLY A 53 7.10 7.24 -5.23
CA GLY A 53 7.81 8.22 -4.42
C GLY A 53 7.71 8.01 -2.92
N THR A 54 8.33 8.91 -2.16
CA THR A 54 8.24 8.95 -0.70
C THR A 54 7.27 10.05 -0.27
N ALA A 55 6.57 9.82 0.83
CA ALA A 55 5.61 10.77 1.36
C ALA A 55 5.47 10.64 2.88
N LYS A 56 4.75 11.58 3.48
CA LYS A 56 4.27 11.47 4.85
C LYS A 56 2.78 11.76 4.94
N THR A 57 2.10 11.22 5.94
CA THR A 57 0.70 11.56 6.19
C THR A 57 0.55 13.04 6.51
N VAL A 58 -0.49 13.68 5.96
CA VAL A 58 -0.84 15.07 6.35
C VAL A 58 -1.37 15.06 7.78
N GLU A 59 -2.31 14.17 8.05
CA GLU A 59 -2.86 13.94 9.38
C GLU A 59 -1.88 13.16 10.25
N ARG A 60 -1.93 13.37 11.57
CA ARG A 60 -1.11 12.62 12.52
C ARG A 60 -1.81 11.34 12.95
N PHE A 61 -1.06 10.25 13.06
CA PHE A 61 -1.54 8.98 13.58
C PHE A 61 -0.54 8.36 14.58
N PRO A 62 -1.02 7.61 15.58
CA PRO A 62 -0.18 6.73 16.37
C PRO A 62 0.27 5.54 15.52
N LEU A 63 1.55 5.50 15.16
CA LEU A 63 2.20 4.30 14.64
C LEU A 63 2.96 3.62 15.78
N VAL A 64 2.48 2.47 16.21
CA VAL A 64 3.02 1.72 17.35
C VAL A 64 3.54 0.37 16.91
N ILE A 65 4.50 -0.19 17.65
CA ILE A 65 4.95 -1.58 17.46
C ILE A 65 4.32 -2.40 18.58
N ALA A 66 3.47 -3.37 18.23
CA ALA A 66 2.67 -4.09 19.22
C ALA A 66 2.51 -5.58 18.92
N GLY A 67 1.97 -6.29 19.91
CA GLY A 67 1.75 -7.74 19.88
C GLY A 67 3.04 -8.56 19.96
N THR A 68 2.89 -9.89 20.13
CA THR A 68 4.00 -10.85 20.27
C THR A 68 4.95 -10.88 19.06
N TYR A 69 4.46 -10.42 17.91
CA TYR A 69 5.19 -10.47 16.64
C TYR A 69 5.80 -9.12 16.22
N ASN A 70 5.76 -8.12 17.11
CA ASN A 70 6.31 -6.77 16.87
C ASN A 70 5.81 -6.15 15.56
N ILE A 71 4.50 -6.19 15.35
CA ILE A 71 3.87 -5.72 14.12
C ILE A 71 3.70 -4.19 14.22
N PRO A 72 4.04 -3.42 13.17
CA PRO A 72 3.74 -2.00 13.12
C PRO A 72 2.24 -1.76 12.86
N TYR A 73 1.53 -1.20 13.83
CA TYR A 73 0.14 -0.81 13.72
C TYR A 73 0.00 0.70 13.58
N LEU A 74 -0.65 1.14 12.51
CA LEU A 74 -1.18 2.51 12.42
C LEU A 74 -2.59 2.55 13.02
N LEU A 75 -2.71 3.05 14.24
CA LEU A 75 -4.01 3.14 14.91
C LEU A 75 -4.83 4.26 14.28
N ASN A 76 -6.11 4.00 13.99
CA ASN A 76 -7.01 5.00 13.40
C ASN A 76 -7.49 6.02 14.45
N ILE A 77 -6.56 6.79 15.00
CA ILE A 77 -6.80 7.87 15.96
C ILE A 77 -6.22 9.17 15.36
N PRO A 78 -6.92 9.79 14.39
CA PRO A 78 -6.43 10.97 13.71
C PRO A 78 -6.16 12.12 14.69
N GLY A 79 -5.09 12.87 14.45
CA GLY A 79 -4.65 14.00 15.26
C GLY A 79 -3.68 13.63 16.39
N GLN A 80 -3.46 12.34 16.67
CA GLN A 80 -2.52 11.86 17.69
C GLN A 80 -1.23 11.30 17.06
N GLY A 81 -0.17 11.13 17.86
CA GLY A 81 1.11 10.61 17.39
C GLY A 81 1.81 11.56 16.43
N HIS A 82 2.17 11.07 15.23
CA HIS A 82 3.03 11.79 14.30
C HIS A 82 2.52 11.77 12.87
N GLN A 83 3.07 12.66 12.02
CA GLN A 83 3.01 12.47 10.58
C GLN A 83 3.90 11.27 10.24
N VAL A 84 3.30 10.23 9.66
CA VAL A 84 3.97 8.95 9.43
C VAL A 84 4.61 8.94 8.05
N HIS A 85 5.88 8.59 7.99
CA HIS A 85 6.68 8.50 6.78
C HIS A 85 6.55 7.13 6.12
N GLY A 86 6.48 7.14 4.79
CA GLY A 86 6.33 5.93 4.01
C GLY A 86 6.53 6.16 2.52
N GLU A 87 6.07 5.19 1.75
CA GLU A 87 6.30 5.07 0.32
C GLU A 87 4.95 4.95 -0.41
N ILE A 88 4.84 5.60 -1.56
CA ILE A 88 3.67 5.54 -2.44
C ILE A 88 3.98 4.57 -3.58
N TYR A 89 3.09 3.62 -3.79
CA TYR A 89 3.11 2.68 -4.90
C TYR A 89 1.85 2.81 -5.74
N GLN A 90 1.99 2.69 -7.06
CA GLN A 90 0.89 2.36 -7.95
C GLN A 90 0.75 0.85 -8.02
N VAL A 91 -0.46 0.34 -7.88
CA VAL A 91 -0.75 -1.10 -7.92
C VAL A 91 -1.97 -1.36 -8.78
N ASP A 92 -2.00 -2.52 -9.43
CA ASP A 92 -3.20 -3.01 -10.10
C ASP A 92 -4.22 -3.59 -9.12
N ASP A 93 -5.41 -3.88 -9.63
CA ASP A 93 -6.48 -4.55 -8.89
C ASP A 93 -6.08 -5.89 -8.27
N GLN A 94 -5.18 -6.64 -8.90
CA GLN A 94 -4.77 -7.96 -8.39
C GLN A 94 -3.89 -7.79 -7.15
N MET A 95 -2.89 -6.92 -7.23
CA MET A 95 -2.01 -6.54 -6.13
C MET A 95 -2.82 -5.89 -5.01
N LEU A 96 -3.77 -5.04 -5.35
CA LEU A 96 -4.64 -4.39 -4.39
C LEU A 96 -5.50 -5.40 -3.59
N ARG A 97 -6.02 -6.45 -4.24
CA ARG A 97 -6.72 -7.56 -3.56
C ARG A 97 -5.79 -8.43 -2.75
N PHE A 98 -4.59 -8.69 -3.24
CA PHE A 98 -3.56 -9.42 -2.49
C PHE A 98 -3.22 -8.69 -1.20
N LEU A 99 -2.99 -7.37 -1.25
CA LEU A 99 -2.69 -6.56 -0.08
C LEU A 99 -3.84 -6.58 0.93
N ASP A 100 -5.11 -6.53 0.49
CA ASP A 100 -6.25 -6.66 1.40
C ASP A 100 -6.27 -8.00 2.13
N ALA A 101 -6.03 -9.10 1.40
CA ALA A 101 -5.98 -10.43 2.00
C ALA A 101 -4.77 -10.59 2.92
N PHE A 102 -3.61 -10.07 2.50
CA PHE A 102 -2.39 -10.09 3.29
C PHE A 102 -2.58 -9.34 4.60
N GLU A 103 -3.09 -8.11 4.55
CA GLU A 103 -3.35 -7.27 5.73
C GLU A 103 -4.60 -7.69 6.51
N GLY A 104 -5.31 -8.73 6.09
CA GLY A 104 -6.47 -9.25 6.81
C GLY A 104 -7.64 -8.27 6.87
N VAL A 105 -7.91 -7.53 5.79
CA VAL A 105 -9.07 -6.64 5.69
C VAL A 105 -10.37 -7.46 5.62
N PRO A 106 -11.45 -7.09 6.32
CA PRO A 106 -11.61 -5.91 7.19
C PRO A 106 -11.38 -6.17 8.69
N THR A 107 -10.86 -7.35 9.07
CA THR A 107 -10.79 -7.79 10.47
C THR A 107 -9.59 -7.22 11.20
N HIS A 108 -8.39 -7.34 10.63
CA HIS A 108 -7.14 -6.89 11.25
C HIS A 108 -6.85 -5.42 10.94
N TYR A 109 -6.91 -5.07 9.66
CA TYR A 109 -6.80 -3.70 9.18
C TYR A 109 -8.04 -3.31 8.36
N GLN A 110 -8.19 -2.01 8.15
CA GLN A 110 -9.16 -1.43 7.23
C GLN A 110 -8.39 -0.62 6.19
N ARG A 111 -8.79 -0.76 4.92
CA ARG A 111 -8.25 0.09 3.86
C ARG A 111 -9.03 1.40 3.81
N THR A 112 -8.34 2.51 4.02
CA THR A 112 -8.93 3.86 4.01
C THR A 112 -8.13 4.78 3.09
N ALA A 113 -8.77 5.79 2.49
CA ALA A 113 -8.07 6.81 1.73
C ALA A 113 -7.55 7.90 2.66
N THR A 114 -6.32 8.39 2.43
CA THR A 114 -5.75 9.51 3.18
C THR A 114 -5.05 10.50 2.27
N LYS A 115 -4.83 11.70 2.80
CA LYS A 115 -4.00 12.74 2.19
C LYS A 115 -2.55 12.60 2.64
N LEU A 116 -1.65 12.67 1.68
CA LEU A 116 -0.22 12.55 1.85
C LEU A 116 0.49 13.78 1.30
N GLU A 117 1.48 14.28 2.03
CA GLU A 117 2.43 15.28 1.55
C GLU A 117 3.60 14.56 0.88
N VAL A 118 3.77 14.76 -0.42
CA VAL A 118 4.86 14.16 -1.21
C VAL A 118 6.20 14.75 -0.76
N LYS A 119 7.18 13.89 -0.46
CA LYS A 119 8.55 14.29 -0.13
C LYS A 119 9.43 14.23 -1.37
N GLU A 120 9.38 13.11 -2.09
CA GLU A 120 10.08 12.89 -3.35
C GLU A 120 9.17 12.12 -4.31
N TRP A 121 9.21 12.45 -5.60
CA TRP A 121 8.42 11.78 -6.63
C TRP A 121 9.34 11.23 -7.71
N ALA A 122 9.25 9.93 -7.94
CA ALA A 122 9.98 9.21 -8.97
C ALA A 122 9.22 9.11 -10.29
N GLY A 123 7.93 9.48 -10.34
CA GLY A 123 7.13 9.50 -11.58
C GLY A 123 6.60 8.14 -12.02
N GLY A 124 7.33 7.06 -11.74
CA GLY A 124 7.03 5.76 -12.34
C GLY A 124 7.00 5.85 -13.87
N GLU A 125 6.22 4.98 -14.50
CA GLU A 125 5.90 5.03 -15.94
C GLU A 125 4.71 5.97 -16.21
N THR A 126 4.21 6.68 -15.19
CA THR A 126 3.10 7.60 -15.34
C THR A 126 3.56 8.93 -15.95
N LEU A 127 2.68 9.58 -16.71
CA LEU A 127 2.89 10.95 -17.21
C LEU A 127 2.75 12.01 -16.10
N GLU A 128 2.40 11.60 -14.88
CA GLU A 128 2.17 12.50 -13.75
C GLU A 128 3.45 12.75 -12.96
N THR A 129 3.76 14.02 -12.71
CA THR A 129 4.87 14.42 -11.85
C THR A 129 4.34 15.31 -10.73
N LEU A 130 4.54 14.90 -9.47
CA LEU A 130 4.19 15.69 -8.31
C LEU A 130 5.43 16.38 -7.73
N ALA A 131 5.34 17.69 -7.50
CA ALA A 131 6.42 18.44 -6.87
C ALA A 131 6.49 18.11 -5.36
N PRO A 132 7.67 18.15 -4.72
CA PRO A 132 7.76 18.06 -3.26
C PRO A 132 6.84 19.08 -2.56
N GLY A 133 6.11 18.63 -1.54
CA GLY A 133 5.08 19.41 -0.84
C GLY A 133 3.68 19.33 -1.45
N SER A 134 3.51 18.69 -2.61
CA SER A 134 2.18 18.45 -3.19
C SER A 134 1.38 17.50 -2.31
N ILE A 135 0.06 17.69 -2.29
CA ILE A 135 -0.87 16.77 -1.62
C ILE A 135 -1.44 15.80 -2.66
N THR A 136 -1.33 14.51 -2.38
CA THR A 136 -2.00 13.43 -3.13
C THR A 136 -2.83 12.58 -2.20
N GLU A 137 -3.78 11.83 -2.76
CA GLU A 137 -4.51 10.80 -2.04
C GLU A 137 -3.98 9.40 -2.40
N ALA A 138 -3.97 8.51 -1.42
CA ALA A 138 -3.67 7.10 -1.58
C ALA A 138 -4.38 6.27 -0.51
N PHE A 139 -4.55 4.97 -0.77
CA PHE A 139 -5.02 4.03 0.23
C PHE A 139 -3.94 3.72 1.26
N LEU A 140 -4.34 3.53 2.52
CA LEU A 140 -3.52 3.01 3.60
C LEU A 140 -4.28 1.97 4.39
N TYR A 141 -3.55 1.13 5.11
CA TYR A 141 -4.11 0.14 6.03
C TYR A 141 -3.96 0.64 7.48
N ASN A 142 -5.06 0.84 8.20
CA ASN A 142 -5.05 1.24 9.62
C ASN A 142 -5.91 0.30 10.45
N ALA A 143 -5.64 0.24 11.75
CA ALA A 143 -6.36 -0.59 12.68
C ALA A 143 -7.42 0.24 13.40
N THR A 144 -8.68 -0.16 13.32
CA THR A 144 -9.79 0.37 14.14
C THR A 144 -10.09 -0.49 15.36
N THR A 145 -9.62 -1.75 15.36
CA THR A 145 -9.82 -2.71 16.45
C THR A 145 -8.46 -3.14 16.96
N TYR A 146 -8.14 -2.79 18.20
CA TYR A 146 -6.85 -3.03 18.84
C TYR A 146 -7.03 -3.03 20.36
N GLU A 147 -6.06 -3.60 21.08
CA GLU A 147 -6.08 -3.57 22.54
C GLU A 147 -5.91 -2.13 23.05
N PRO A 148 -6.70 -1.69 24.05
CA PRO A 148 -6.68 -0.30 24.51
C PRO A 148 -5.31 0.21 24.96
N GLU A 149 -4.49 -0.66 25.55
CA GLU A 149 -3.14 -0.31 25.98
C GLU A 149 -2.20 0.05 24.82
N TRP A 150 -2.49 -0.38 23.59
CA TRP A 150 -1.66 -0.05 22.43
C TRP A 150 -1.65 1.45 22.13
N ALA A 151 -2.72 2.18 22.48
CA ALA A 151 -2.78 3.62 22.34
C ALA A 151 -1.78 4.38 23.26
N THR A 152 -1.21 3.68 24.25
CA THR A 152 -0.23 4.25 25.19
C THR A 152 1.22 3.88 24.85
N LEU A 153 1.42 3.01 23.86
CA LEU A 153 2.76 2.59 23.43
C LEU A 153 3.54 3.73 22.78
N PRO A 154 4.88 3.65 22.75
CA PRO A 154 5.70 4.59 22.00
C PRO A 154 5.25 4.70 20.55
N THR A 155 5.14 5.95 20.07
CA THR A 155 4.74 6.22 18.68
C THR A 155 5.96 6.57 17.84
N HIS A 156 5.92 6.19 16.57
CA HIS A 156 7.04 6.30 15.64
C HIS A 156 6.68 7.16 14.42
N GLN A 157 7.64 7.94 13.94
CA GLN A 157 7.49 8.69 12.67
C GLN A 157 7.75 7.81 11.46
N SER A 158 8.67 6.86 11.56
CA SER A 158 9.02 5.90 10.52
C SER A 158 9.32 4.58 11.18
N TYR A 159 8.63 3.53 10.77
CA TYR A 159 8.92 2.17 11.21
C TYR A 159 10.17 1.62 10.51
N ASP A 160 11.00 0.91 11.28
CA ASP A 160 12.10 0.08 10.77
C ASP A 160 12.27 -1.14 11.67
N SER A 161 12.02 -2.36 11.14
CA SER A 161 12.20 -3.59 11.90
C SER A 161 13.60 -3.78 12.49
N TYR A 162 14.61 -3.11 11.94
CA TYR A 162 16.01 -3.20 12.37
C TYR A 162 16.47 -1.94 13.13
N GLY A 163 15.53 -1.08 13.51
CA GLY A 163 15.80 0.16 14.22
C GLY A 163 16.20 -0.04 15.69
N ASP A 164 16.59 1.08 16.32
CA ASP A 164 17.17 1.12 17.67
C ASP A 164 16.20 0.69 18.79
N HIS A 165 14.91 0.48 18.49
CA HIS A 165 13.95 -0.05 19.45
C HIS A 165 14.17 -1.53 19.80
N GLY A 166 14.95 -2.27 19.02
CA GLY A 166 15.27 -3.70 19.28
C GLY A 166 14.10 -4.68 19.07
N LEU A 167 12.88 -4.18 18.88
CA LEU A 167 11.68 -4.95 18.56
C LEU A 167 11.65 -5.41 17.09
N LYS A 168 12.43 -6.44 16.75
CA LYS A 168 12.46 -7.01 15.39
C LYS A 168 11.14 -7.71 15.06
N TYR A 169 10.62 -7.46 13.87
CA TYR A 169 9.43 -8.13 13.33
C TYR A 169 9.61 -9.65 13.27
N VAL A 170 8.57 -10.37 13.67
CA VAL A 170 8.48 -11.82 13.52
C VAL A 170 7.67 -12.14 12.25
N GLU A 171 8.36 -12.71 11.26
CA GLU A 171 7.80 -13.17 9.99
C GLU A 171 6.68 -14.18 10.21
N ARG A 172 5.69 -14.23 9.31
CA ARG A 172 4.51 -15.08 9.47
C ARG A 172 4.87 -16.55 9.52
N GLU A 173 5.86 -16.93 8.72
CA GLU A 173 6.40 -18.27 8.59
C GLU A 173 7.05 -18.79 9.89
N ALA A 174 7.47 -17.88 10.78
CA ALA A 174 8.12 -18.22 12.05
C ALA A 174 7.17 -18.14 13.27
N ARG A 175 5.86 -17.94 13.07
CA ARG A 175 4.89 -17.72 14.17
C ARG A 175 4.35 -19.01 14.80
N ASP A 176 4.57 -20.14 14.13
CA ASP A 176 4.10 -21.47 14.50
C ASP A 176 5.27 -22.42 14.87
N GLU A 177 6.48 -21.88 15.05
CA GLU A 177 7.65 -22.58 15.61
C GLU A 177 7.74 -22.38 17.12
#